data_AF-A0A968L764-F1
#
_entry.id   AF-A0A968L764-F1
#
_cell.length_a   1.000
_cell.length_b   1.000
_cell.length_c   1.000
_cell.angle_alpha   90.00
_cell.angle_beta   90.00
_cell.angle_gamma   90.00
#
_symmetry.space_group_name_H-M   'P 1'
#
loop_
_entity.id
_entity.type
_entity.pdbx_description
1 polymer ?
#
loop_
_entity_poly.entity_id
_entity_poly.type
_entity_poly.pdbx_seq_one_letter_code
_entity_poly.pdbx_strand_id
1 'polypeptide(L)'
;MTFVHKKRGFTLVEVIVVMAVFISVLMITASAFDTILKQASKLFGNEESNIEGVIGLEMLRHDLQQAGYGLFTEQVNYADEAATAPASDYNDAPNNVPRPVVAGNDLATGLTMDNNSLLAGSDYLAIKGTTVARNAAAQKWTFLRVSSSEVTPQAWASASENFSSNDRVVVLRKQFGNPVRSTLVPDPAGDFYYAYSDVAFNNLSSAGTSVYTAYGIDRAGVTPRFPFNRTDFFIGIPSPSNSIKLPPHCAPGTGVLYKTTVNLADGMLTYIPVLDCVLDMQVVLGWDMNSDGMIDTYSSANGSAVNSGITEGSIANVQAALANANNNTIATTPNIRNNLKMLKVYVLAQYGKRDPGYTNSSPIILGDTGEGSLTRPAGLALAANQLNYRWKQYRIVVRPQNLLSNQ
;
A
#
# COMPACT_ATOMS: atom_id res chain seq x y z
N MET A 1 64.43 54.46 -24.50
CA MET A 1 63.66 53.22 -24.79
C MET A 1 62.27 53.66 -25.21
N THR A 2 62.02 53.67 -26.52
CA THR A 2 60.85 54.24 -27.19
C THR A 2 59.64 53.32 -27.04
N PHE A 3 58.62 53.74 -26.29
CA PHE A 3 57.26 53.22 -26.45
C PHE A 3 56.48 54.16 -27.37
N VAL A 4 56.45 53.83 -28.66
CA VAL A 4 55.61 54.50 -29.65
C VAL A 4 54.15 54.16 -29.35
N HIS A 5 53.42 55.07 -28.70
CA HIS A 5 51.96 54.98 -28.58
C HIS A 5 51.32 55.33 -29.92
N LYS A 6 50.95 54.33 -30.72
CA LYS A 6 50.04 54.51 -31.86
C LYS A 6 48.65 54.83 -31.32
N LYS A 7 48.27 56.10 -31.26
CA LYS A 7 46.86 56.52 -31.13
C LYS A 7 46.16 56.32 -32.48
N ARG A 8 45.66 55.12 -32.75
CA ARG A 8 44.70 54.87 -33.83
C ARG A 8 43.30 55.06 -33.26
N GLY A 9 42.56 56.04 -33.78
CA GLY A 9 41.13 56.17 -33.49
C GLY A 9 40.35 55.04 -34.15
N PHE A 10 39.38 54.47 -33.44
CA PHE A 10 38.47 53.46 -33.99
C PHE A 10 37.66 54.08 -35.14
N THR A 11 37.58 53.36 -36.26
CA THR A 11 36.73 53.79 -37.37
C THR A 11 35.27 53.44 -37.06
N LEU A 12 34.33 54.25 -37.54
CA LEU A 12 32.89 54.01 -37.33
C LEU A 12 32.44 52.63 -37.85
N VAL A 13 33.08 52.15 -38.91
CA VAL A 13 32.87 50.80 -39.47
C VAL A 13 33.29 49.72 -38.48
N GLU A 14 34.41 49.89 -37.78
CA GLU A 14 34.94 48.91 -36.82
C GLU A 14 34.01 48.76 -35.60
N VAL A 15 33.44 49.87 -35.12
CA VAL A 15 32.44 49.86 -34.02
C VAL A 15 31.14 49.16 -34.45
N ILE A 16 30.66 49.41 -35.68
CA ILE A 16 29.46 48.73 -36.20
C ILE A 16 29.69 47.23 -36.35
N VAL A 17 30.87 46.81 -36.84
CA VAL A 17 31.20 45.38 -36.99
C VAL A 17 31.25 44.69 -35.62
N VAL A 18 31.87 45.31 -34.62
CA VAL A 18 31.94 44.74 -33.26
C VAL A 18 30.54 44.62 -32.64
N MET A 19 29.69 45.64 -32.78
CA MET A 19 28.31 45.58 -32.29
C MET A 19 27.50 44.48 -32.99
N ALA A 20 27.64 44.34 -34.31
CA ALA A 20 26.94 43.30 -35.06
C ALA A 20 27.36 41.89 -34.61
N VAL A 21 28.66 41.64 -34.48
CA VAL A 21 29.17 40.34 -34.00
C VAL A 21 28.72 40.06 -32.57
N PHE A 22 28.75 41.07 -31.69
CA PHE A 22 28.32 40.92 -30.30
C PHE A 22 26.83 40.58 -30.19
N ILE A 23 25.97 41.26 -30.97
CA ILE A 23 24.54 40.97 -31.01
C ILE A 23 24.28 39.55 -31.54
N SER A 24 25.00 39.11 -32.57
CA SER A 24 24.89 37.73 -33.09
C SER A 24 25.28 36.70 -32.04
N VAL A 25 26.38 36.90 -31.32
CA VAL A 25 26.81 36.01 -30.24
C VAL A 25 25.76 35.98 -29.11
N LEU A 26 25.25 37.14 -28.69
CA LEU A 26 24.20 37.22 -27.68
C LEU A 26 22.94 36.45 -28.09
N MET A 27 22.48 36.58 -29.34
CA MET A 27 21.32 35.82 -29.83
C MET A 27 21.53 34.31 -29.78
N ILE A 28 22.71 33.82 -30.15
CA ILE A 28 23.05 32.39 -30.09
C ILE A 28 23.09 31.91 -28.63
N THR A 29 23.70 32.70 -27.73
CA THR A 29 23.75 32.34 -26.31
C THR A 29 22.38 32.36 -25.65
N ALA A 30 21.51 33.30 -26.02
CA ALA A 30 20.15 33.41 -25.49
C ALA A 30 19.28 32.22 -25.90
N SER A 31 19.37 31.78 -27.16
CA SER A 31 18.61 30.60 -27.63
C SER A 31 19.12 29.29 -27.00
N ALA A 32 20.43 29.16 -26.80
CA ALA A 32 21.01 28.06 -26.05
C ALA A 32 20.52 28.05 -24.60
N PHE A 33 20.52 29.21 -23.93
CA PHE A 33 20.05 29.35 -22.56
C PHE A 33 18.56 29.02 -22.40
N ASP A 34 17.70 29.47 -23.31
CA ASP A 34 16.27 29.12 -23.31
C ASP A 34 16.06 27.60 -23.45
N THR A 35 16.84 26.95 -24.31
CA THR A 35 16.81 25.48 -24.45
C THR A 35 17.24 24.78 -23.16
N ILE A 36 18.33 25.24 -22.54
CA ILE A 36 18.85 24.68 -21.29
C ILE A 36 17.83 24.87 -20.16
N LEU A 37 17.24 26.06 -20.00
CA LEU A 37 16.24 26.32 -18.98
C LEU A 37 15.00 25.43 -19.14
N LYS A 38 14.50 25.26 -20.36
CA LYS A 38 13.37 24.37 -20.65
C LYS A 38 13.67 22.92 -20.32
N GLN A 39 14.86 22.44 -20.68
CA GLN A 39 15.30 21.08 -20.37
C GLN A 39 15.51 20.89 -18.86
N ALA A 40 16.12 21.86 -18.18
CA ALA A 40 16.34 21.82 -16.74
C ALA A 40 15.00 21.80 -15.98
N SER A 41 14.05 22.68 -16.34
CA SER A 41 12.72 22.69 -15.73
C SER A 41 11.98 21.36 -15.94
N LYS A 42 12.08 20.76 -17.13
CA LYS A 42 11.51 19.43 -17.41
C LYS A 42 12.17 18.35 -16.54
N LEU A 43 13.48 18.39 -16.38
CA LEU A 43 14.21 17.43 -15.55
C LEU A 43 13.82 17.55 -14.08
N PHE A 44 13.77 18.77 -13.54
CA PHE A 44 13.32 19.01 -12.16
C PHE A 44 11.90 18.50 -11.92
N GLY A 45 10.96 18.78 -12.83
CA GLY A 45 9.59 18.27 -12.71
C GLY A 45 9.49 16.75 -12.78
N ASN A 46 10.38 16.08 -13.52
CA ASN A 46 10.42 14.62 -13.54
C ASN A 46 10.96 14.04 -12.22
N GLU A 47 11.98 14.66 -11.64
CA GLU A 47 12.57 14.19 -10.38
C GLU A 47 11.66 14.46 -9.19
N GLU A 48 10.91 15.57 -9.18
CA GLU A 48 9.89 15.86 -8.18
C GLU A 48 8.84 14.75 -8.13
N SER A 49 8.22 14.42 -9.26
CA SER A 49 7.24 13.32 -9.35
C SER A 49 7.83 11.96 -8.99
N ASN A 50 9.13 11.75 -9.23
CA ASN A 50 9.83 10.53 -8.88
C ASN A 50 10.00 10.39 -7.35
N ILE A 51 10.41 11.47 -6.68
CA ILE A 51 10.58 11.50 -5.22
C ILE A 51 9.23 11.32 -4.52
N GLU A 52 8.19 12.04 -4.96
CA GLU A 52 6.83 11.90 -4.43
C GLU A 52 6.32 10.46 -4.55
N GLY A 53 6.50 9.85 -5.73
CA GLY A 53 6.14 8.45 -5.97
C GLY A 53 6.86 7.47 -5.06
N VAL A 54 8.16 7.66 -4.82
CA VAL A 54 8.91 6.80 -3.91
C VAL A 54 8.36 6.89 -2.48
N ILE A 55 8.16 8.11 -1.96
CA ILE A 55 7.70 8.30 -0.57
C ILE A 55 6.29 7.73 -0.37
N GLY A 56 5.37 7.97 -1.30
CA GLY A 56 4.02 7.44 -1.21
C GLY A 56 4.00 5.91 -1.19
N LEU A 57 4.77 5.29 -2.10
CA LEU A 57 4.81 3.83 -2.23
C LEU A 57 5.56 3.13 -1.09
N GLU A 58 6.41 3.83 -0.34
CA GLU A 58 7.00 3.31 0.90
C GLU A 58 5.95 3.04 1.99
N MET A 59 4.85 3.81 2.04
CA MET A 59 3.74 3.50 2.95
C MET A 59 3.07 2.17 2.60
N LEU A 60 2.80 1.95 1.31
CA LEU A 60 2.26 0.68 0.81
C LEU A 60 3.22 -0.48 1.11
N ARG A 61 4.52 -0.30 0.87
CA ARG A 61 5.55 -1.30 1.20
C ARG A 61 5.53 -1.65 2.70
N HIS A 62 5.44 -0.65 3.57
CA HIS A 62 5.38 -0.85 5.02
C HIS A 62 4.12 -1.62 5.44
N ASP A 63 2.94 -1.24 4.96
CA ASP A 63 1.69 -1.93 5.30
C ASP A 63 1.69 -3.39 4.81
N LEU A 64 2.24 -3.66 3.63
CA LEU A 64 2.43 -5.02 3.13
C LEU A 64 3.34 -5.86 4.01
N GLN A 65 4.40 -5.27 4.58
CA GLN A 65 5.27 -5.98 5.52
C GLN A 65 4.55 -6.32 6.82
N GLN A 66 3.67 -5.42 7.26
CA GLN A 66 2.88 -5.55 8.49
C GLN A 66 1.60 -6.38 8.32
N ALA A 67 1.28 -6.85 7.11
CA ALA A 67 0.12 -7.69 6.87
C ALA A 67 0.11 -8.90 7.83
N GLY A 68 -1.01 -9.09 8.53
CA GLY A 68 -1.17 -10.17 9.51
C GLY A 68 -0.68 -9.85 10.93
N TYR A 69 -0.05 -8.69 11.16
CA TYR A 69 0.41 -8.29 12.49
C TYR A 69 -0.77 -8.12 13.45
N GLY A 70 -0.69 -8.75 14.62
CA GLY A 70 -1.75 -8.66 15.64
C GLY A 70 -3.09 -9.28 15.23
N LEU A 71 -3.12 -10.15 14.22
CA LEU A 71 -4.35 -10.89 13.87
C LEU A 71 -4.48 -12.18 14.69
N PHE A 72 -5.72 -12.51 15.00
CA PHE A 72 -6.09 -13.79 15.61
C PHE A 72 -6.28 -14.87 14.53
N THR A 73 -6.34 -16.14 14.94
CA THR A 73 -6.38 -17.31 14.04
C THR A 73 -7.55 -18.26 14.32
N GLU A 74 -8.54 -17.82 15.09
CA GLU A 74 -9.70 -18.61 15.51
C GLU A 74 -10.97 -17.81 15.32
N GLN A 75 -12.09 -18.44 14.98
CA GLN A 75 -13.30 -17.71 14.65
C GLN A 75 -13.81 -16.89 15.85
N VAL A 76 -14.09 -15.61 15.58
CA VAL A 76 -14.68 -14.66 16.52
C VAL A 76 -15.80 -13.95 15.77
N ASN A 77 -16.89 -13.65 16.46
CA ASN A 77 -17.95 -12.84 15.90
C ASN A 77 -17.64 -11.34 16.08
N TYR A 78 -17.65 -10.58 15.00
CA TYR A 78 -17.48 -9.14 14.98
C TYR A 78 -18.36 -8.53 13.88
N ALA A 79 -18.63 -7.22 13.98
CA ALA A 79 -19.44 -6.55 12.98
C ALA A 79 -18.66 -6.32 11.67
N ASP A 80 -19.37 -5.96 10.61
CA ASP A 80 -18.75 -5.66 9.31
C ASP A 80 -17.61 -4.64 9.43
N GLU A 81 -16.49 -4.95 8.77
CA GLU A 81 -15.30 -4.11 8.76
C GLU A 81 -15.59 -2.80 8.00
N ALA A 82 -15.72 -2.89 6.67
CA ALA A 82 -16.20 -1.79 5.85
C ALA A 82 -17.72 -1.85 5.73
N ALA A 83 -18.38 -0.70 5.86
CA ALA A 83 -19.84 -0.61 5.90
C ALA A 83 -20.51 -0.68 4.51
N THR A 84 -19.81 -0.31 3.44
CA THR A 84 -20.40 -0.13 2.11
C THR A 84 -19.58 -0.79 1.00
N ALA A 85 -20.28 -1.27 -0.03
CA ALA A 85 -19.66 -1.76 -1.25
C ALA A 85 -18.97 -0.61 -2.00
N PRO A 86 -17.91 -0.89 -2.78
CA PRO A 86 -17.30 -2.21 -2.99
C PRO A 86 -16.33 -2.64 -1.88
N ALA A 87 -16.03 -1.79 -0.89
CA ALA A 87 -15.08 -2.15 0.17
C ALA A 87 -15.59 -3.30 1.06
N SER A 88 -16.91 -3.37 1.31
CA SER A 88 -17.52 -4.46 2.09
C SER A 88 -17.34 -5.84 1.46
N ASP A 89 -17.10 -5.93 0.15
CA ASP A 89 -16.91 -7.21 -0.57
C ASP A 89 -15.61 -7.91 -0.15
N TYR A 90 -14.70 -7.18 0.51
CA TYR A 90 -13.42 -7.67 1.03
C TYR A 90 -13.42 -7.89 2.55
N ASN A 91 -14.61 -7.86 3.18
CA ASN A 91 -14.78 -8.19 4.60
C ASN A 91 -14.59 -9.70 4.84
N ASP A 92 -14.07 -10.05 6.02
CA ASP A 92 -14.10 -11.42 6.56
C ASP A 92 -15.18 -11.57 7.64
N ALA A 93 -15.74 -10.46 8.11
CA ALA A 93 -16.93 -10.43 8.96
C ALA A 93 -18.10 -11.25 8.36
N PRO A 94 -19.06 -11.71 9.19
CA PRO A 94 -19.14 -11.47 10.63
C PRO A 94 -18.37 -12.48 11.50
N ASN A 95 -18.08 -13.68 10.99
CA ASN A 95 -17.62 -14.80 11.81
C ASN A 95 -16.41 -15.56 11.24
N ASN A 96 -15.69 -14.97 10.28
CA ASN A 96 -14.47 -15.58 9.76
C ASN A 96 -13.22 -15.00 10.44
N VAL A 97 -12.16 -15.80 10.44
CA VAL A 97 -10.83 -15.34 10.83
C VAL A 97 -10.33 -14.35 9.78
N PRO A 98 -9.85 -13.14 10.16
CA PRO A 98 -9.44 -12.13 9.20
C PRO A 98 -8.26 -12.61 8.37
N ARG A 99 -8.34 -12.55 7.06
CA ARG A 99 -7.22 -12.82 6.17
C ARG A 99 -6.27 -11.61 6.19
N PRO A 100 -4.96 -11.80 6.38
CA PRO A 100 -3.95 -10.74 6.34
C PRO A 100 -4.04 -9.84 5.11
N VAL A 101 -4.39 -10.44 3.96
CA VAL A 101 -4.59 -9.75 2.70
C VAL A 101 -5.82 -10.32 2.00
N VAL A 102 -6.63 -9.46 1.41
CA VAL A 102 -7.72 -9.81 0.50
C VAL A 102 -7.63 -8.89 -0.69
N ALA A 103 -7.67 -9.41 -1.91
CA ALA A 103 -7.53 -8.60 -3.11
C ALA A 103 -8.58 -8.95 -4.17
N GLY A 104 -8.95 -7.94 -4.94
CA GLY A 104 -9.83 -8.04 -6.10
C GLY A 104 -9.02 -7.86 -7.36
N ASN A 105 -9.31 -8.68 -8.36
CA ASN A 105 -8.62 -8.65 -9.65
C ASN A 105 -9.50 -7.96 -10.70
N ASP A 106 -8.92 -7.08 -11.50
CA ASP A 106 -9.57 -6.41 -12.63
C ASP A 106 -10.96 -5.84 -12.29
N LEU A 107 -11.00 -4.77 -11.48
CA LEU A 107 -12.26 -4.16 -11.03
C LEU A 107 -13.22 -3.84 -12.18
N ALA A 108 -14.50 -4.11 -11.96
CA ALA A 108 -15.54 -3.83 -12.96
C ALA A 108 -15.68 -2.33 -13.27
N THR A 109 -16.22 -2.03 -14.45
CA THR A 109 -16.53 -0.65 -14.84
C THR A 109 -17.70 -0.10 -14.03
N GLY A 110 -17.66 1.21 -13.75
CA GLY A 110 -18.76 1.92 -13.08
C GLY A 110 -18.84 1.72 -11.56
N LEU A 111 -17.87 1.04 -10.95
CA LEU A 111 -17.78 0.96 -9.49
C LEU A 111 -17.48 2.35 -8.91
N THR A 112 -18.23 2.72 -7.87
CA THR A 112 -18.07 3.99 -7.17
C THR A 112 -17.91 3.72 -5.68
N MET A 113 -17.13 4.57 -5.02
CA MET A 113 -16.92 4.53 -3.57
C MET A 113 -16.86 5.98 -3.08
N ASP A 114 -17.89 6.36 -2.33
CA ASP A 114 -18.20 7.74 -1.97
C ASP A 114 -18.17 8.65 -3.21
N ASN A 115 -17.31 9.68 -3.22
CA ASN A 115 -17.18 10.65 -4.29
C ASN A 115 -16.14 10.27 -5.35
N ASN A 116 -15.69 9.01 -5.39
CA ASN A 116 -14.67 8.53 -6.30
C ASN A 116 -15.21 7.39 -7.19
N SER A 117 -14.95 7.44 -8.49
CA SER A 117 -15.12 6.28 -9.37
C SER A 117 -13.86 5.43 -9.29
N LEU A 118 -13.98 4.14 -9.05
CA LEU A 118 -12.82 3.24 -9.08
C LEU A 118 -12.37 3.05 -10.54
N LEU A 119 -11.06 2.99 -10.75
CA LEU A 119 -10.49 2.79 -12.08
C LEU A 119 -10.69 1.34 -12.52
N ALA A 120 -11.42 1.15 -13.62
CA ALA A 120 -11.76 -0.18 -14.11
C ALA A 120 -10.52 -0.95 -14.60
N GLY A 121 -10.51 -2.26 -14.34
CA GLY A 121 -9.42 -3.16 -14.66
C GLY A 121 -8.22 -3.05 -13.73
N SER A 122 -8.13 -2.05 -12.87
CA SER A 122 -7.13 -2.05 -11.80
C SER A 122 -7.56 -2.95 -10.66
N ASP A 123 -6.59 -3.41 -9.87
CA ASP A 123 -6.86 -4.26 -8.73
C ASP A 123 -7.28 -3.47 -7.49
N TYR A 124 -7.86 -4.19 -6.54
CA TYR A 124 -8.17 -3.70 -5.20
C TYR A 124 -7.38 -4.51 -4.18
N LEU A 125 -6.82 -3.87 -3.16
CA LEU A 125 -6.00 -4.56 -2.17
C LEU A 125 -6.36 -4.12 -0.76
N ALA A 126 -6.99 -5.00 0.01
CA ALA A 126 -7.25 -4.83 1.43
C ALA A 126 -6.17 -5.54 2.26
N ILE A 127 -5.57 -4.82 3.20
CA ILE A 127 -4.54 -5.31 4.10
C ILE A 127 -5.05 -5.17 5.53
N LYS A 128 -4.91 -6.23 6.32
CA LYS A 128 -5.41 -6.31 7.70
C LYS A 128 -4.27 -6.53 8.68
N GLY A 129 -4.29 -5.80 9.78
CA GLY A 129 -3.33 -5.88 10.87
C GLY A 129 -3.58 -4.77 11.88
N THR A 130 -3.15 -4.91 13.13
CA THR A 130 -3.39 -3.87 14.15
C THR A 130 -2.64 -2.57 13.86
N THR A 131 -1.48 -2.65 13.20
CA THR A 131 -0.56 -1.54 12.91
C THR A 131 -0.82 -0.79 11.60
N VAL A 132 -1.77 -1.23 10.77
CA VAL A 132 -2.01 -0.59 9.46
C VAL A 132 -2.78 0.73 9.56
N ALA A 133 -3.43 1.00 10.70
CA ALA A 133 -4.02 2.29 11.01
C ALA A 133 -2.98 3.29 11.52
N ARG A 134 -3.23 4.58 11.29
CA ARG A 134 -2.30 5.66 11.62
C ARG A 134 -2.57 6.35 12.96
N ASN A 135 -3.46 5.81 13.80
CA ASN A 135 -3.68 6.37 15.13
C ASN A 135 -2.52 5.97 16.07
N ALA A 136 -2.28 6.77 17.11
CA ALA A 136 -1.14 6.57 18.00
C ALA A 136 -1.20 5.25 18.79
N ALA A 137 -2.38 4.71 19.08
CA ALA A 137 -2.55 3.45 19.78
C ALA A 137 -2.19 2.25 18.88
N ALA A 138 -2.62 2.27 17.62
CA ALA A 138 -2.36 1.23 16.61
C ALA A 138 -0.87 0.96 16.37
N GLN A 139 -0.01 1.95 16.62
CA GLN A 139 1.45 1.84 16.46
C GLN A 139 2.16 1.26 17.69
N LYS A 140 1.41 0.86 18.72
CA LYS A 140 1.95 0.38 20.00
C LYS A 140 1.54 -1.06 20.27
N TRP A 141 2.40 -1.79 20.97
CA TRP A 141 2.14 -3.13 21.46
C TRP A 141 2.86 -3.34 22.79
N THR A 142 2.37 -4.28 23.59
CA THR A 142 3.05 -4.72 24.82
C THR A 142 2.74 -6.18 25.12
N PHE A 143 3.47 -6.81 26.02
CA PHE A 143 3.14 -8.12 26.58
C PHE A 143 2.69 -8.00 28.02
N LEU A 144 1.82 -8.89 28.47
CA LEU A 144 1.35 -8.90 29.85
C LEU A 144 2.25 -9.80 30.69
N ARG A 145 2.70 -9.29 31.83
CA ARG A 145 3.38 -10.08 32.85
C ARG A 145 2.31 -10.64 33.78
N VAL A 146 2.07 -11.95 33.66
CA VAL A 146 1.09 -12.65 34.47
C VAL A 146 1.79 -13.29 35.67
N SER A 147 1.31 -12.99 36.87
CA SER A 147 1.65 -13.69 38.11
C SER A 147 0.39 -14.30 38.72
N SER A 148 0.56 -15.12 39.77
CA SER A 148 -0.57 -15.79 40.45
C SER A 148 -1.57 -14.82 41.10
N SER A 149 -1.21 -13.56 41.29
CA SER A 149 -2.03 -12.55 41.99
C SER A 149 -2.24 -11.25 41.22
N GLU A 150 -1.44 -10.98 40.18
CA GLU A 150 -1.44 -9.69 39.48
C GLU A 150 -1.08 -9.87 38.00
N VAL A 151 -1.73 -9.09 37.13
CA VAL A 151 -1.40 -9.01 35.70
C VAL A 151 -1.09 -7.57 35.34
N THR A 152 0.18 -7.29 35.10
CA THR A 152 0.64 -5.94 34.74
C THR A 152 1.11 -5.90 33.28
N PRO A 153 0.73 -4.90 32.49
CA PRO A 153 1.33 -4.69 31.17
C PRO A 153 2.81 -4.32 31.30
N GLN A 154 3.63 -4.76 30.35
CA GLN A 154 5.03 -4.34 30.28
C GLN A 154 5.11 -2.84 29.95
N ALA A 155 5.85 -2.09 30.78
CA ALA A 155 6.23 -0.71 30.49
C ALA A 155 7.55 -0.68 29.72
N TRP A 156 7.56 0.03 28.60
CA TRP A 156 8.75 0.33 27.81
C TRP A 156 9.51 1.51 28.39
N ALA A 157 10.82 1.56 28.13
CA ALA A 157 11.69 2.63 28.61
C ALA A 157 11.28 4.01 28.04
N SER A 158 10.80 4.05 26.80
CA SER A 158 10.25 5.25 26.22
C SER A 158 8.77 5.39 26.55
N ALA A 159 8.37 6.51 27.17
CA ALA A 159 6.97 6.82 27.43
C ALA A 159 6.13 6.89 26.13
N SER A 160 6.74 7.18 24.98
CA SER A 160 6.05 7.22 23.68
C SER A 160 5.58 5.85 23.21
N GLU A 161 6.20 4.76 23.68
CA GLU A 161 5.87 3.37 23.32
C GLU A 161 4.79 2.79 24.23
N ASN A 162 4.53 3.41 25.38
CA ASN A 162 3.50 2.98 26.31
C ASN A 162 2.11 3.47 25.88
N PHE A 163 1.09 2.66 26.14
CA PHE A 163 -0.30 3.03 25.89
C PHE A 163 -0.75 4.15 26.82
N SER A 164 -1.68 4.97 26.33
CA SER A 164 -2.37 5.95 27.16
C SER A 164 -3.55 5.29 27.86
N SER A 165 -3.95 5.82 29.02
CA SER A 165 -5.15 5.35 29.72
C SER A 165 -6.37 5.38 28.79
N ASN A 166 -7.15 4.31 28.82
CA ASN A 166 -8.34 4.07 28.00
C ASN A 166 -8.11 3.88 26.49
N ASP A 167 -6.86 3.82 26.01
CA ASP A 167 -6.61 3.37 24.63
C ASP A 167 -7.27 1.99 24.41
N ARG A 168 -7.81 1.76 23.22
CA ARG A 168 -8.47 0.50 22.87
C ARG A 168 -7.41 -0.49 22.45
N VAL A 169 -7.34 -1.59 23.19
CA VAL A 169 -6.37 -2.65 22.95
C VAL A 169 -7.07 -3.99 22.79
N VAL A 170 -6.52 -4.84 21.94
CA VAL A 170 -6.95 -6.25 21.82
C VAL A 170 -5.89 -7.14 22.44
N VAL A 171 -6.32 -8.12 23.21
CA VAL A 171 -5.43 -9.05 23.89
C VAL A 171 -5.47 -10.38 23.16
N LEU A 172 -4.31 -10.83 22.70
CA LEU A 172 -4.13 -12.14 22.09
C LEU A 172 -3.40 -13.05 23.06
N ARG A 173 -3.95 -14.24 23.28
CA ARG A 173 -3.24 -15.35 23.90
C ARG A 173 -2.51 -16.13 22.82
N LYS A 174 -1.20 -16.27 22.97
CA LYS A 174 -0.37 -17.10 22.09
C LYS A 174 -0.24 -18.48 22.68
N GLN A 175 -0.61 -19.50 21.90
CA GLN A 175 -0.32 -20.89 22.19
C GLN A 175 0.74 -21.38 21.22
N PHE A 176 1.88 -21.79 21.79
CA PHE A 176 2.97 -22.41 21.06
C PHE A 176 2.74 -23.92 20.95
N GLY A 177 3.00 -24.50 19.78
CA GLY A 177 2.75 -25.92 19.50
C GLY A 177 2.34 -26.14 18.05
N ASN A 178 1.86 -27.33 17.72
CA ASN A 178 1.30 -27.63 16.42
C ASN A 178 -0.21 -27.95 16.56
N PRO A 179 -1.11 -27.05 16.15
CA PRO A 179 -0.86 -25.77 15.48
C PRO A 179 -0.51 -24.62 16.44
N VAL A 180 0.23 -23.62 15.92
CA VAL A 180 0.43 -22.33 16.61
C VAL A 180 -0.88 -21.55 16.52
N ARG A 181 -1.43 -21.12 17.66
CA ARG A 181 -2.71 -20.41 17.73
C ARG A 181 -2.56 -19.04 18.37
N SER A 182 -3.31 -18.09 17.84
CA SER A 182 -3.49 -16.76 18.40
C SER A 182 -4.97 -16.55 18.69
N THR A 183 -5.37 -16.73 19.94
CA THR A 183 -6.77 -16.61 20.37
C THR A 183 -7.03 -15.21 20.88
N LEU A 184 -8.11 -14.57 20.42
CA LEU A 184 -8.57 -13.32 20.98
C LEU A 184 -9.18 -13.55 22.36
N VAL A 185 -8.74 -12.80 23.35
CA VAL A 185 -9.20 -12.91 24.72
C VAL A 185 -10.20 -11.79 24.96
N PRO A 186 -11.49 -12.10 25.23
CA PRO A 186 -12.47 -11.06 25.53
C PRO A 186 -12.22 -10.47 26.92
N ASP A 187 -12.73 -9.27 27.15
CA ASP A 187 -12.78 -8.63 28.45
C ASP A 187 -13.83 -9.31 29.37
N PRO A 188 -13.88 -8.94 30.67
CA PRO A 188 -14.89 -9.49 31.58
C PRO A 188 -16.35 -9.22 31.19
N ALA A 189 -16.61 -8.19 30.38
CA ALA A 189 -17.95 -7.88 29.86
C ALA A 189 -18.32 -8.71 28.61
N GLY A 190 -17.35 -9.40 28.02
CA GLY A 190 -17.51 -10.19 26.80
C GLY A 190 -17.15 -9.42 25.51
N ASP A 191 -16.67 -8.18 25.62
CA ASP A 191 -16.16 -7.40 24.50
C ASP A 191 -14.81 -7.94 24.04
N PHE A 192 -14.53 -7.86 22.75
CA PHE A 192 -13.27 -8.35 22.18
C PHE A 192 -12.07 -7.42 22.43
N TYR A 193 -12.30 -6.26 23.05
CA TYR A 193 -11.29 -5.23 23.30
C TYR A 193 -11.32 -4.82 24.78
N TYR A 194 -10.20 -4.29 25.26
CA TYR A 194 -10.05 -3.73 26.60
C TYR A 194 -9.86 -2.22 26.49
N ALA A 195 -10.38 -1.49 27.48
CA ALA A 195 -9.91 -0.14 27.78
C ALA A 195 -8.61 -0.23 28.59
N TYR A 196 -7.49 0.23 28.01
CA TYR A 196 -6.18 0.07 28.62
C TYR A 196 -6.07 0.77 29.98
N SER A 197 -5.63 0.02 30.99
CA SER A 197 -5.14 0.52 32.27
C SER A 197 -4.21 -0.53 32.87
N ASP A 198 -3.42 -0.16 33.88
CA ASP A 198 -2.50 -1.09 34.55
C ASP A 198 -3.21 -2.28 35.23
N VAL A 199 -4.50 -2.13 35.53
CA VAL A 199 -5.33 -3.14 36.21
C VAL A 199 -6.39 -3.78 35.30
N ALA A 200 -6.47 -3.39 34.02
CA ALA A 200 -7.50 -3.84 33.09
C ALA A 200 -7.49 -5.37 32.86
N PHE A 201 -6.36 -6.02 33.14
CA PHE A 201 -6.10 -7.42 32.78
C PHE A 201 -6.10 -8.38 33.97
N ASN A 202 -6.50 -7.92 35.17
CA ASN A 202 -6.44 -8.71 36.41
C ASN A 202 -7.28 -10.00 36.37
N ASN A 203 -8.27 -10.08 35.48
CA ASN A 203 -9.06 -11.28 35.20
C ASN A 203 -8.21 -12.44 34.63
N LEU A 204 -7.00 -12.16 34.14
CA LEU A 204 -6.10 -13.16 33.53
C LEU A 204 -5.09 -13.77 34.53
N SER A 205 -5.15 -13.39 35.81
CA SER A 205 -4.18 -13.82 36.86
C SER A 205 -4.18 -15.33 37.13
N SER A 206 -5.28 -16.02 36.86
CA SER A 206 -5.40 -17.48 37.01
C SER A 206 -4.75 -18.28 35.87
N ALA A 207 -4.25 -17.62 34.82
CA ALA A 207 -3.72 -18.23 33.61
C ALA A 207 -2.19 -18.12 33.47
N GLY A 208 -1.46 -18.31 34.57
CA GLY A 208 -0.02 -18.01 34.72
C GLY A 208 0.98 -18.72 33.77
N THR A 209 0.54 -19.65 32.93
CA THR A 209 1.40 -20.33 31.93
C THR A 209 1.20 -19.82 30.50
N SER A 210 0.22 -18.93 30.27
CA SER A 210 -0.11 -18.40 28.95
C SER A 210 0.64 -17.11 28.66
N VAL A 211 1.10 -16.94 27.41
CA VAL A 211 1.71 -15.70 26.94
C VAL A 211 0.63 -14.81 26.33
N TYR A 212 0.48 -13.61 26.88
CA TYR A 212 -0.49 -12.62 26.41
C TYR A 212 0.22 -11.40 25.82
N THR A 213 -0.24 -10.98 24.66
CA THR A 213 0.22 -9.79 23.95
C THR A 213 -0.96 -8.85 23.73
N ALA A 214 -0.80 -7.58 24.06
CA ALA A 214 -1.79 -6.55 23.85
C ALA A 214 -1.35 -5.64 22.69
N TYR A 215 -2.25 -5.42 21.74
CA TYR A 215 -2.03 -4.57 20.57
C TYR A 215 -3.03 -3.42 20.60
N GLY A 216 -2.57 -2.21 20.35
CA GLY A 216 -3.51 -1.09 20.20
C GLY A 216 -4.26 -1.18 18.88
N ILE A 217 -5.51 -0.73 18.91
CA ILE A 217 -6.35 -0.64 17.71
C ILE A 217 -6.88 0.78 17.51
N ASP A 218 -7.25 1.49 18.58
CA ASP A 218 -7.71 2.88 18.51
C ASP A 218 -7.49 3.66 19.82
N ARG A 219 -7.73 4.96 19.77
CA ARG A 219 -7.71 5.87 20.93
C ARG A 219 -8.92 5.67 21.84
N ALA A 220 -8.82 6.22 23.05
CA ALA A 220 -9.92 6.30 23.99
C ALA A 220 -11.19 6.95 23.39
N GLY A 221 -12.36 6.43 23.78
CA GLY A 221 -13.67 6.96 23.41
C GLY A 221 -14.30 6.39 22.14
N VAL A 222 -13.58 5.52 21.42
CA VAL A 222 -14.14 4.73 20.30
C VAL A 222 -14.72 3.41 20.85
N THR A 223 -15.85 2.96 20.31
CA THR A 223 -16.34 1.58 20.52
C THR A 223 -16.03 0.80 19.26
N PRO A 224 -14.95 0.00 19.24
CA PRO A 224 -14.56 -0.73 18.05
C PRO A 224 -15.64 -1.73 17.62
N ARG A 225 -15.86 -1.87 16.31
CA ARG A 225 -16.77 -2.83 15.71
C ARG A 225 -16.12 -4.17 15.33
N PHE A 226 -14.80 -4.16 15.17
CA PHE A 226 -13.97 -5.32 14.85
C PHE A 226 -12.58 -5.21 15.53
N PRO A 227 -11.86 -6.34 15.78
CA PRO A 227 -10.70 -6.38 16.68
C PRO A 227 -9.33 -6.15 16.01
N PHE A 228 -9.27 -5.53 14.84
CA PHE A 228 -8.03 -5.25 14.11
C PHE A 228 -8.20 -3.98 13.27
N ASN A 229 -7.13 -3.47 12.66
CA ASN A 229 -7.25 -2.40 11.69
C ASN A 229 -7.18 -2.93 10.26
N ARG A 230 -7.81 -2.19 9.34
CA ARG A 230 -7.78 -2.50 7.91
C ARG A 230 -7.46 -1.26 7.11
N THR A 231 -6.64 -1.44 6.08
CA THR A 231 -6.35 -0.42 5.09
C THR A 231 -6.55 -0.96 3.69
N ASP A 232 -7.13 -0.16 2.81
CA ASP A 232 -7.37 -0.57 1.42
C ASP A 232 -6.61 0.33 0.46
N PHE A 233 -6.12 -0.27 -0.62
CA PHE A 233 -5.43 0.39 -1.71
C PHE A 233 -6.18 0.17 -3.02
N PHE A 234 -6.46 1.26 -3.73
CA PHE A 234 -7.13 1.25 -5.02
C PHE A 234 -6.91 2.58 -5.73
N ILE A 235 -7.14 2.59 -7.05
CA ILE A 235 -7.10 3.83 -7.83
C ILE A 235 -8.51 4.41 -7.92
N GLY A 236 -8.68 5.62 -7.40
CA GLY A 236 -9.91 6.38 -7.48
C GLY A 236 -9.76 7.57 -8.40
N ILE A 237 -10.72 7.77 -9.30
CA ILE A 237 -10.89 8.97 -10.10
C ILE A 237 -11.82 9.91 -9.29
N PRO A 238 -11.31 11.04 -8.78
CA PRO A 238 -12.14 11.96 -8.00
C PRO A 238 -13.25 12.55 -8.87
N SER A 239 -14.48 12.58 -8.35
CA SER A 239 -15.58 13.30 -8.98
C SER A 239 -15.24 14.78 -9.14
N PRO A 240 -15.72 15.48 -10.20
CA PRO A 240 -15.56 16.93 -10.35
C PRO A 240 -16.06 17.75 -9.16
N SER A 241 -16.97 17.19 -8.36
CA SER A 241 -17.52 17.79 -7.13
C SER A 241 -16.66 17.58 -5.88
N ASN A 242 -15.58 16.81 -5.95
CA ASN A 242 -14.70 16.52 -4.82
C ASN A 242 -13.75 17.72 -4.54
N SER A 243 -13.42 17.94 -3.27
CA SER A 243 -12.41 18.92 -2.85
C SER A 243 -11.01 18.54 -3.31
N ILE A 244 -10.72 17.25 -3.45
CA ILE A 244 -9.49 16.74 -4.04
C ILE A 244 -9.74 16.57 -5.54
N LYS A 245 -9.06 17.41 -6.34
CA LYS A 245 -9.14 17.35 -7.81
C LYS A 245 -7.88 16.69 -8.35
N LEU A 246 -8.06 15.83 -9.35
CA LEU A 246 -6.92 15.30 -10.11
C LEU A 246 -6.16 16.48 -10.74
N PRO A 247 -4.83 16.57 -10.58
CA PRO A 247 -4.06 17.66 -11.17
C PRO A 247 -4.28 17.77 -12.68
N PRO A 248 -4.37 19.00 -13.25
CA PRO A 248 -4.70 19.20 -14.66
C PRO A 248 -3.61 18.72 -15.63
N HIS A 249 -2.42 18.39 -15.11
CA HIS A 249 -1.32 17.86 -15.90
C HIS A 249 -1.34 16.33 -16.01
N CYS A 250 -2.22 15.65 -15.28
CA CYS A 250 -2.39 14.21 -15.39
C CYS A 250 -3.02 13.84 -16.74
N ALA A 251 -2.58 12.73 -17.31
CA ALA A 251 -3.11 12.20 -18.55
C ALA A 251 -4.58 11.80 -18.35
N PRO A 252 -5.43 11.95 -19.38
CA PRO A 252 -6.81 11.51 -19.31
C PRO A 252 -6.92 10.01 -18.98
N GLY A 253 -7.89 9.64 -18.14
CA GLY A 253 -8.10 8.26 -17.71
C GLY A 253 -7.20 7.79 -16.57
N THR A 254 -6.34 8.66 -16.03
CA THR A 254 -5.62 8.39 -14.79
C THR A 254 -6.45 8.76 -13.56
N GLY A 255 -6.08 8.18 -12.42
CA GLY A 255 -6.65 8.50 -11.11
C GLY A 255 -5.57 8.73 -10.06
N VAL A 256 -6.00 8.72 -8.81
CA VAL A 256 -5.15 8.82 -7.63
C VAL A 256 -5.13 7.45 -6.95
N LEU A 257 -3.95 6.92 -6.66
CA LEU A 257 -3.80 5.77 -5.78
C LEU A 257 -4.10 6.23 -4.35
N TYR A 258 -5.18 5.72 -3.78
CA TYR A 258 -5.56 5.99 -2.41
C TYR A 258 -5.10 4.86 -1.50
N LYS A 259 -4.61 5.24 -0.32
CA LYS A 259 -4.68 4.41 0.89
C LYS A 259 -5.93 4.84 1.64
N THR A 260 -6.77 3.91 2.07
CA THR A 260 -7.86 4.22 3.00
C THR A 260 -7.66 3.51 4.32
N THR A 261 -8.07 4.10 5.43
CA THR A 261 -8.18 3.38 6.72
C THR A 261 -9.63 3.23 7.08
N VAL A 262 -10.05 2.01 7.42
CA VAL A 262 -11.42 1.75 7.88
C VAL A 262 -11.57 2.25 9.31
N ASN A 263 -12.56 3.09 9.57
CA ASN A 263 -12.86 3.60 10.90
C ASN A 263 -13.57 2.53 11.74
N LEU A 264 -13.02 2.26 12.92
CA LEU A 264 -13.52 1.24 13.83
C LEU A 264 -14.90 1.55 14.42
N ALA A 265 -15.33 2.81 14.42
CA ALA A 265 -16.62 3.21 14.99
C ALA A 265 -17.82 2.95 14.05
N ASP A 266 -17.65 3.20 12.75
CA ASP A 266 -18.75 3.25 11.78
C ASP A 266 -18.47 2.44 10.50
N GLY A 267 -17.25 1.94 10.30
CA GLY A 267 -16.85 1.20 9.10
C GLY A 267 -16.69 2.08 7.85
N MET A 268 -16.67 3.41 8.01
CA MET A 268 -16.43 4.36 6.92
C MET A 268 -14.94 4.47 6.60
N LEU A 269 -14.62 4.91 5.38
CA LEU A 269 -13.25 5.00 4.89
C LEU A 269 -12.69 6.42 5.07
N THR A 270 -11.47 6.51 5.59
CA THR A 270 -10.70 7.75 5.58
C THR A 270 -9.67 7.69 4.45
N TYR A 271 -9.80 8.58 3.46
CA TYR A 271 -8.98 8.60 2.25
C TYR A 271 -7.67 9.37 2.44
N ILE A 272 -6.58 8.78 1.94
CA ILE A 272 -5.24 9.35 1.95
C ILE A 272 -4.69 9.21 0.53
N PRO A 273 -4.54 10.30 -0.24
CA PRO A 273 -3.90 10.23 -1.55
C PRO A 273 -2.42 9.85 -1.36
N VAL A 274 -1.96 8.87 -2.12
CA VAL A 274 -0.58 8.34 -2.04
C VAL A 274 0.22 8.72 -3.28
N LEU A 275 -0.39 8.62 -4.46
CA LEU A 275 0.25 8.93 -5.73
C LEU A 275 -0.79 9.39 -6.76
N ASP A 276 -0.51 10.51 -7.43
CA ASP A 276 -1.34 11.06 -8.48
C ASP A 276 -0.96 10.52 -9.88
N CYS A 277 -1.85 10.74 -10.85
CA CYS A 277 -1.67 10.38 -12.25
C CYS A 277 -1.35 8.89 -12.49
N VAL A 278 -1.99 8.00 -11.72
CA VAL A 278 -1.84 6.55 -11.81
C VAL A 278 -2.81 5.98 -12.84
N LEU A 279 -2.31 5.13 -13.74
CA LEU A 279 -3.08 4.54 -14.83
C LEU A 279 -3.46 3.09 -14.58
N ASP A 280 -2.68 2.34 -13.79
CA ASP A 280 -3.05 0.98 -13.42
C ASP A 280 -2.33 0.52 -12.14
N MET A 281 -2.97 -0.38 -11.39
CA MET A 281 -2.38 -1.10 -10.26
C MET A 281 -2.72 -2.58 -10.39
N GLN A 282 -1.71 -3.44 -10.30
CA GLN A 282 -1.85 -4.90 -10.45
C GLN A 282 -1.14 -5.60 -9.29
N VAL A 283 -1.75 -6.64 -8.73
CA VAL A 283 -1.25 -7.40 -7.58
C VAL A 283 -1.00 -8.84 -7.98
N VAL A 284 0.20 -9.33 -7.68
CA VAL A 284 0.60 -10.72 -7.88
C VAL A 284 1.00 -11.34 -6.55
N LEU A 285 0.50 -12.54 -6.27
CA LEU A 285 0.74 -13.26 -5.03
C LEU A 285 1.66 -14.46 -5.30
N GLY A 286 2.70 -14.63 -4.49
CA GLY A 286 3.66 -15.73 -4.58
C GLY A 286 3.45 -16.74 -3.46
N TRP A 287 3.31 -18.01 -3.83
CA TRP A 287 2.84 -19.07 -2.95
C TRP A 287 3.84 -20.23 -2.84
N ASP A 288 3.94 -20.78 -1.64
CA ASP A 288 4.53 -22.07 -1.31
C ASP A 288 3.38 -23.06 -1.15
N MET A 289 3.22 -23.98 -2.09
CA MET A 289 2.04 -24.85 -2.17
C MET A 289 2.37 -26.30 -1.80
N ASN A 290 3.65 -26.67 -1.79
CA ASN A 290 4.12 -28.00 -1.37
C ASN A 290 4.73 -28.00 0.05
N SER A 291 4.82 -26.84 0.72
CA SER A 291 5.40 -26.65 2.05
C SER A 291 6.90 -26.95 2.14
N ASP A 292 7.64 -26.77 1.05
CA ASP A 292 9.10 -26.94 1.02
C ASP A 292 9.89 -25.68 1.43
N GLY A 293 9.19 -24.58 1.68
CA GLY A 293 9.76 -23.30 2.09
C GLY A 293 10.00 -22.33 0.94
N MET A 294 9.89 -22.76 -0.32
CA MET A 294 10.16 -21.98 -1.53
C MET A 294 8.87 -21.53 -2.22
N ILE A 295 8.99 -20.58 -3.15
CA ILE A 295 7.84 -20.14 -3.96
C ILE A 295 7.71 -21.07 -5.16
N ASP A 296 6.57 -21.72 -5.28
CA ASP A 296 6.23 -22.68 -6.33
C ASP A 296 5.42 -22.07 -7.48
N THR A 297 4.51 -21.14 -7.13
CA THR A 297 3.54 -20.58 -8.06
C THR A 297 3.29 -19.10 -7.76
N TYR A 298 2.99 -18.36 -8.82
CA TYR A 298 2.49 -16.99 -8.73
C TYR A 298 1.05 -16.94 -9.24
N SER A 299 0.22 -16.11 -8.63
CA SER A 299 -1.17 -15.93 -9.04
C SER A 299 -1.55 -14.46 -9.23
N SER A 300 -2.62 -14.24 -9.99
CA SER A 300 -3.35 -12.97 -9.99
C SER A 300 -3.92 -12.64 -8.61
N ALA A 301 -4.40 -11.42 -8.41
CA ALA A 301 -4.82 -10.87 -7.11
C ALA A 301 -5.87 -11.74 -6.38
N ASN A 302 -6.81 -12.32 -7.12
CA ASN A 302 -7.87 -13.19 -6.58
C ASN A 302 -7.64 -14.69 -6.88
N GLY A 303 -6.47 -15.07 -7.41
CA GLY A 303 -6.14 -16.44 -7.75
C GLY A 303 -6.83 -16.99 -9.01
N SER A 304 -7.48 -16.15 -9.84
CA SER A 304 -8.14 -16.56 -11.08
C SER A 304 -7.18 -17.08 -12.16
N ALA A 305 -5.92 -16.66 -12.11
CA ALA A 305 -4.86 -17.11 -12.99
C ALA A 305 -3.63 -17.49 -12.15
N VAL A 306 -2.90 -18.51 -12.60
CA VAL A 306 -1.65 -18.96 -11.97
C VAL A 306 -0.58 -19.21 -13.02
N ASN A 307 0.67 -19.04 -12.62
CA ASN A 307 1.86 -19.48 -13.34
C ASN A 307 2.59 -20.45 -12.41
N SER A 308 2.31 -21.74 -12.57
CA SER A 308 2.80 -22.81 -11.70
C SER A 308 3.64 -23.80 -12.49
N GLY A 309 4.77 -24.21 -11.90
CA GLY A 309 5.58 -25.34 -12.36
C GLY A 309 5.19 -26.69 -11.75
N ILE A 310 4.25 -26.71 -10.78
CA ILE A 310 3.88 -27.90 -10.01
C ILE A 310 2.36 -28.12 -9.97
N THR A 311 1.94 -29.34 -9.64
CA THR A 311 0.53 -29.75 -9.57
C THR A 311 -0.22 -29.03 -8.44
N GLU A 312 0.45 -28.83 -7.31
CA GLU A 312 -0.09 -28.23 -6.08
C GLU A 312 -0.37 -26.74 -6.26
N GLY A 313 0.31 -26.07 -7.19
CA GLY A 313 0.11 -24.67 -7.53
C GLY A 313 -1.05 -24.40 -8.50
N SER A 314 -2.05 -25.27 -8.54
CA SER A 314 -3.24 -25.11 -9.36
C SER A 314 -4.12 -23.93 -8.92
N ILE A 315 -4.92 -23.39 -9.85
CA ILE A 315 -5.94 -22.35 -9.57
C ILE A 315 -6.82 -22.73 -8.38
N ALA A 316 -7.31 -23.99 -8.37
CA ALA A 316 -8.20 -24.47 -7.32
C ALA A 316 -7.56 -24.41 -5.93
N ASN A 317 -6.28 -24.79 -5.81
CA ASN A 317 -5.58 -24.77 -4.53
C ASN A 317 -5.24 -23.34 -4.08
N VAL A 318 -4.86 -22.46 -5.00
CA VAL A 318 -4.63 -21.04 -4.68
C VAL A 318 -5.93 -20.36 -4.23
N GLN A 319 -7.05 -20.60 -4.93
CA GLN A 319 -8.35 -20.07 -4.53
C GLN A 319 -8.81 -20.65 -3.18
N ALA A 320 -8.52 -21.94 -2.92
CA ALA A 320 -8.77 -22.53 -1.61
C ALA A 320 -7.93 -21.85 -0.52
N ALA A 321 -6.65 -21.54 -0.77
CA ALA A 321 -5.79 -20.81 0.16
C ALA A 321 -6.33 -19.39 0.49
N LEU A 322 -6.97 -18.74 -0.50
CA LEU A 322 -7.60 -17.43 -0.36
C LEU A 322 -9.00 -17.46 0.26
N ALA A 323 -9.68 -18.61 0.29
CA ALA A 323 -11.07 -18.71 0.74
C ALA A 323 -11.21 -18.57 2.27
N ASN A 324 -12.28 -17.92 2.73
CA ASN A 324 -12.57 -17.78 4.16
C ASN A 324 -12.62 -19.13 4.90
N ALA A 325 -13.23 -20.14 4.29
CA ALA A 325 -13.39 -21.46 4.88
C ALA A 325 -12.05 -22.09 5.31
N ASN A 326 -11.02 -21.99 4.47
CA ASN A 326 -9.70 -22.53 4.79
C ASN A 326 -8.89 -21.66 5.77
N ASN A 327 -9.28 -20.39 5.94
CA ASN A 327 -8.59 -19.46 6.83
C ASN A 327 -9.20 -19.42 8.24
N ASN A 328 -10.38 -20.02 8.44
CA ASN A 328 -11.05 -20.09 9.75
C ASN A 328 -10.33 -20.94 10.79
N THR A 329 -9.39 -21.77 10.36
CA THR A 329 -8.49 -22.51 11.25
C THR A 329 -7.14 -22.67 10.58
N ILE A 330 -6.08 -22.45 11.36
CA ILE A 330 -4.70 -22.58 10.86
C ILE A 330 -4.31 -24.03 10.52
N ALA A 331 -5.10 -25.00 10.99
CA ALA A 331 -4.88 -26.42 10.71
C ALA A 331 -5.35 -26.84 9.31
N THR A 332 -6.22 -26.06 8.65
CA THR A 332 -6.66 -26.36 7.29
C THR A 332 -5.62 -25.87 6.30
N THR A 333 -5.12 -26.75 5.44
CA THR A 333 -4.17 -26.42 4.36
C THR A 333 -4.77 -26.76 3.00
N PRO A 334 -4.57 -25.93 1.96
CA PRO A 334 -3.80 -24.68 1.98
C PRO A 334 -4.59 -23.52 2.62
N ASN A 335 -3.88 -22.56 3.23
CA ASN A 335 -4.43 -21.31 3.75
C ASN A 335 -3.44 -20.16 3.55
N ILE A 336 -3.90 -18.91 3.61
CA ILE A 336 -3.06 -17.76 3.26
C ILE A 336 -1.86 -17.60 4.20
N ARG A 337 -1.99 -17.96 5.48
CA ARG A 337 -0.93 -17.77 6.48
C ARG A 337 0.21 -18.76 6.34
N ASN A 338 -0.09 -19.97 5.90
CA ASN A 338 0.90 -21.04 5.72
C ASN A 338 1.50 -21.04 4.31
N ASN A 339 0.76 -20.54 3.31
CA ASN A 339 1.16 -20.68 1.91
C ASN A 339 1.60 -19.37 1.24
N LEU A 340 1.14 -18.18 1.66
CA LEU A 340 1.53 -16.92 1.02
C LEU A 340 2.93 -16.48 1.48
N LYS A 341 3.91 -16.42 0.58
CA LYS A 341 5.30 -16.01 0.90
C LYS A 341 5.59 -14.57 0.47
N MET A 342 5.01 -14.13 -0.63
CA MET A 342 5.38 -12.88 -1.28
C MET A 342 4.16 -12.17 -1.88
N LEU A 343 4.19 -10.84 -1.87
CA LEU A 343 3.30 -9.99 -2.65
C LEU A 343 4.14 -9.11 -3.56
N LYS A 344 3.71 -8.96 -4.80
CA LYS A 344 4.22 -7.99 -5.75
C LYS A 344 3.10 -7.05 -6.13
N VAL A 345 3.34 -5.75 -6.01
CA VAL A 345 2.41 -4.72 -6.49
C VAL A 345 3.10 -3.91 -7.58
N TYR A 346 2.45 -3.82 -8.73
CA TYR A 346 2.88 -3.06 -9.88
C TYR A 346 1.99 -1.84 -10.03
N VAL A 347 2.57 -0.66 -10.00
CA VAL A 347 1.85 0.61 -10.18
C VAL A 347 2.38 1.30 -11.43
N LEU A 348 1.53 1.49 -12.43
CA LEU A 348 1.87 2.25 -13.62
C LEU A 348 1.40 3.69 -13.45
N ALA A 349 2.35 4.62 -13.36
CA ALA A 349 2.06 6.03 -13.17
C ALA A 349 2.75 6.91 -14.21
N GLN A 350 2.16 8.06 -14.47
CA GLN A 350 2.78 9.10 -15.28
C GLN A 350 3.99 9.67 -14.52
N TYR A 351 5.08 9.96 -15.25
CA TYR A 351 6.16 10.78 -14.72
C TYR A 351 6.42 11.97 -15.65
N GLY A 352 6.45 13.17 -15.06
CA GLY A 352 6.59 14.41 -15.80
C GLY A 352 5.30 14.89 -16.48
N LYS A 353 5.41 15.97 -17.26
CA LYS A 353 4.29 16.59 -17.98
C LYS A 353 4.17 16.06 -19.41
N ARG A 354 3.03 16.35 -20.04
CA ARG A 354 2.79 16.07 -21.47
C ARG A 354 3.92 16.62 -22.34
N ASP A 355 4.42 15.80 -23.25
CA ASP A 355 5.45 16.14 -24.22
C ASP A 355 4.92 15.87 -25.65
N PRO A 356 4.43 16.89 -26.36
CA PRO A 356 3.83 16.72 -27.68
C PRO A 356 4.77 16.11 -28.73
N GLY A 357 6.09 16.25 -28.56
CA GLY A 357 7.10 15.67 -29.46
C GLY A 357 7.48 14.23 -29.10
N TYR A 358 6.93 13.69 -28.01
CA TYR A 358 7.18 12.31 -27.56
C TYR A 358 6.00 11.42 -27.93
N THR A 359 6.30 10.19 -28.35
CA THR A 359 5.32 9.14 -28.57
C THR A 359 5.78 7.90 -27.82
N ASN A 360 4.96 7.43 -26.87
CA ASN A 360 5.24 6.24 -26.10
C ASN A 360 4.94 4.97 -26.92
N SER A 361 5.63 3.88 -26.59
CA SER A 361 5.27 2.54 -27.05
C SER A 361 3.97 2.09 -26.39
N SER A 362 3.11 1.42 -27.15
CA SER A 362 1.87 0.81 -26.66
C SER A 362 1.69 -0.55 -27.34
N PRO A 363 1.21 -1.61 -26.64
CA PRO A 363 0.79 -1.62 -25.25
C PRO A 363 1.96 -1.60 -24.25
N ILE A 364 1.70 -1.16 -23.02
CA ILE A 364 2.66 -1.27 -21.91
C ILE A 364 2.44 -2.61 -21.22
N ILE A 365 3.48 -3.42 -21.11
CA ILE A 365 3.42 -4.66 -20.33
C ILE A 365 3.59 -4.31 -18.85
N LEU A 366 2.61 -4.72 -18.03
CA LEU A 366 2.71 -4.66 -16.57
C LEU A 366 3.21 -5.99 -16.02
N GLY A 367 4.02 -5.93 -14.96
CA GLY A 367 4.54 -7.12 -14.27
C GLY A 367 6.00 -7.47 -14.61
N ASP A 368 6.52 -8.53 -14.00
CA ASP A 368 7.83 -9.10 -14.32
C ASP A 368 7.75 -10.02 -15.56
N THR A 369 8.90 -10.36 -16.14
CA THR A 369 8.99 -11.33 -17.24
C THR A 369 8.34 -12.65 -16.84
N GLY A 370 7.34 -13.10 -17.61
CA GLY A 370 6.58 -14.33 -17.33
C GLY A 370 5.32 -14.12 -16.47
N GLU A 371 5.04 -12.91 -16.01
CA GLU A 371 3.84 -12.59 -15.19
C GLU A 371 2.74 -11.88 -15.97
N GLY A 372 2.90 -11.69 -17.28
CA GLY A 372 1.89 -11.02 -18.12
C GLY A 372 0.51 -11.70 -18.02
N SER A 373 0.46 -13.03 -17.89
CA SER A 373 -0.79 -13.78 -17.72
C SER A 373 -1.48 -13.57 -16.37
N LEU A 374 -0.77 -13.02 -15.37
CA LEU A 374 -1.25 -12.80 -14.00
C LEU A 374 -1.73 -11.37 -13.77
N THR A 375 -1.35 -10.46 -14.67
CA THR A 375 -1.68 -9.02 -14.62
C THR A 375 -2.52 -8.66 -15.85
N ARG A 376 -1.89 -8.13 -16.90
CA ARG A 376 -2.52 -7.78 -18.18
C ARG A 376 -1.93 -8.63 -19.31
N PRO A 377 -2.58 -9.74 -19.72
CA PRO A 377 -2.03 -10.64 -20.74
C PRO A 377 -1.74 -9.97 -22.09
N ALA A 378 -2.57 -9.00 -22.48
CA ALA A 378 -2.42 -8.22 -23.71
C ALA A 378 -1.59 -6.92 -23.52
N GLY A 379 -1.13 -6.65 -22.29
CA GLY A 379 -0.64 -5.34 -21.89
C GLY A 379 -1.75 -4.29 -21.82
N LEU A 380 -1.40 -3.11 -21.31
CA LEU A 380 -2.28 -1.96 -21.23
C LEU A 380 -2.15 -1.10 -22.49
N ALA A 381 -3.19 -1.07 -23.31
CA ALA A 381 -3.23 -0.24 -24.50
C ALA A 381 -3.45 1.24 -24.12
N LEU A 382 -2.54 2.10 -24.57
CA LEU A 382 -2.65 3.55 -24.36
C LEU A 382 -3.62 4.17 -25.36
N ALA A 383 -4.51 5.04 -24.88
CA ALA A 383 -5.33 5.89 -25.73
C ALA A 383 -4.47 6.92 -26.49
N ALA A 384 -4.97 7.44 -27.61
CA ALA A 384 -4.22 8.40 -28.44
C ALA A 384 -3.74 9.64 -27.67
N ASN A 385 -4.54 10.11 -26.71
CA ASN A 385 -4.21 11.25 -25.84
C ASN A 385 -3.23 10.90 -24.71
N GLN A 386 -2.91 9.62 -24.49
CA GLN A 386 -1.96 9.13 -23.48
C GLN A 386 -0.56 8.89 -24.07
N LEU A 387 -0.42 8.82 -25.40
CA LEU A 387 0.85 8.53 -26.08
C LEU A 387 1.92 9.62 -25.89
N ASN A 388 1.51 10.87 -25.66
CA ASN A 388 2.43 11.99 -25.41
C ASN A 388 2.88 12.10 -23.94
N TYR A 389 2.63 11.08 -23.12
CA TYR A 389 3.03 11.03 -21.72
C TYR A 389 4.06 9.92 -21.50
N ARG A 390 4.95 10.15 -20.55
CA ARG A 390 5.93 9.16 -20.13
C ARG A 390 5.37 8.39 -18.95
N TRP A 391 5.49 7.07 -19.03
CA TRP A 391 4.94 6.14 -18.06
C TRP A 391 6.07 5.38 -17.38
N LYS A 392 5.94 5.19 -16.06
CA LYS A 392 6.89 4.45 -15.24
C LYS A 392 6.13 3.39 -14.45
N GLN A 393 6.63 2.17 -14.49
CA GLN A 393 6.20 1.10 -13.61
C GLN A 393 7.01 1.14 -12.32
N TYR A 394 6.33 1.31 -11.20
CA TYR A 394 6.87 1.04 -9.88
C TYR A 394 6.60 -0.41 -9.51
N ARG A 395 7.63 -1.10 -9.04
CA ARG A 395 7.57 -2.50 -8.61
C ARG A 395 7.86 -2.58 -7.12
N ILE A 396 6.89 -3.05 -6.35
CA ILE A 396 6.99 -3.21 -4.90
C ILE A 396 6.92 -4.71 -4.61
N VAL A 397 8.02 -5.29 -4.13
CA VAL A 397 8.09 -6.72 -3.81
C VAL A 397 8.31 -6.87 -2.32
N VAL A 398 7.39 -7.55 -1.64
CA VAL A 398 7.37 -7.64 -0.18
C VAL A 398 7.11 -9.08 0.26
N ARG A 399 7.85 -9.50 1.29
CA ARG A 399 7.51 -10.69 2.09
C ARG A 399 6.88 -10.22 3.40
N PRO A 400 5.60 -10.53 3.67
CA PRO A 400 4.97 -10.21 4.94
C PRO A 400 5.71 -10.87 6.11
N GLN A 401 6.03 -10.11 7.14
CA GLN A 401 6.85 -10.60 8.25
C GLN A 401 6.08 -11.45 9.26
N ASN A 402 4.74 -11.38 9.22
CA ASN A 402 3.88 -11.92 10.26
C ASN A 402 3.09 -13.17 9.81
N LEU A 403 3.43 -13.74 8.66
CA LEU A 403 2.84 -14.98 8.17
C LEU A 403 3.71 -16.16 8.57
N LEU A 404 3.08 -17.29 8.91
CA LEU A 404 3.78 -18.50 9.33
C LEU A 404 4.67 -19.06 8.23
N SER A 405 4.27 -18.90 6.98
CA SER A 405 5.08 -19.20 5.80
C SER A 405 6.45 -18.49 5.81
N ASN A 406 6.56 -17.32 6.44
CA ASN A 406 7.75 -16.46 6.40
C ASN A 406 8.52 -16.41 7.73
N GLN A 407 8.08 -17.20 8.72
CA GLN A 407 8.79 -17.44 9.98
C GLN A 407 9.63 -18.70 9.85
#